data_AF-A0A561PRE6-F1
#
_entry.id   AF-A0A561PRE6-F1
#
_cell.length_a   1.000
_cell.length_b   1.000
_cell.length_c   1.000
_cell.angle_alpha   90.00
_cell.angle_beta   90.00
_cell.angle_gamma   90.00
#
_symmetry.space_group_name_H-M   'P 1'
#
loop_
_entity.id
_entity.type
_entity.pdbx_description
1 polymer ?
#
loop_
_entity_poly.entity_id
_entity_poly.type
_entity_poly.pdbx_seq_one_letter_code
_entity_poly.pdbx_strand_id
1 'polypeptide(L)'
;MRLPGSILFVATLFLLATSCKKNDNTVPSPGVDQRGSSDTLRLGATVTYRPAIARPLGASFSWKVNGQPAGNDSVFTFNAVTRGDYHIVFTATNSATADSAIYQVKVWGKYENGFLVVQEGQYGTTTGDLFYYSYDSNKVVYNVFKTENPDKDFGSATATLQFASIYNGKVYMTAKVGGPLVVADAYTMKETGRIDHLPQDEGHAFLGIDNSRGLLSTADGVYRLNLAGPALGAKIDGINSNAGDMMVAGDYVFVLTADDGIVVLQTTDYSIVKKFPKATMGFARTKDGAVWAAGDSALMRIDPASLAITETHVPFKVTNPWALWAWHSGGIVASISGNEVYIAERKEGPGIGGTLEYSGTRIYKYLPGNSSAFAAPFITIPDGQYFYGSAVRLNERTKELVVLTLTDEWGSSNDNRWLFYDAASGALKQSLRYPGYYFPTLPVFYQ
;
A
#
# COMPACT_ATOMS: atom_id res chain seq x y z
N MET A 1 71.79 57.88 32.70
CA MET A 1 72.95 57.38 33.46
C MET A 1 73.50 56.15 32.71
N ARG A 2 74.82 56.11 32.47
CA ARG A 2 75.63 55.05 31.80
C ARG A 2 75.54 54.91 30.27
N LEU A 3 76.52 55.58 29.63
CA LEU A 3 77.55 55.14 28.65
C LEU A 3 77.44 53.75 27.93
N PRO A 4 78.16 53.59 26.79
CA PRO A 4 77.73 52.86 25.60
C PRO A 4 78.57 51.60 25.31
N GLY A 5 78.20 50.86 24.26
CA GLY A 5 79.05 49.85 23.61
C GLY A 5 78.37 49.38 22.34
N SER A 6 78.81 49.81 21.16
CA SER A 6 79.86 49.18 20.35
C SER A 6 79.28 48.19 19.31
N ILE A 7 79.10 48.75 18.10
CA ILE A 7 79.42 48.23 16.76
C ILE A 7 79.39 46.70 16.57
N LEU A 8 78.50 46.24 15.68
CA LEU A 8 78.79 45.12 14.78
C LEU A 8 78.24 45.41 13.37
N PHE A 9 79.13 45.32 12.39
CA PHE A 9 78.89 45.45 10.96
C PHE A 9 78.37 44.10 10.43
N VAL A 10 77.19 44.05 9.81
CA VAL A 10 76.78 42.91 8.96
C VAL A 10 76.04 43.44 7.74
N ALA A 11 76.51 42.98 6.58
CA ALA A 11 76.15 43.37 5.23
C ALA A 11 74.66 43.22 4.92
N THR A 12 74.07 44.27 4.34
CA THR A 12 72.72 44.23 3.76
C THR A 12 72.81 43.64 2.36
N LEU A 13 72.59 42.33 2.26
CA LEU A 13 72.37 41.63 1.01
C LEU A 13 71.03 42.12 0.42
N PHE A 14 71.06 42.82 -0.70
CA PHE A 14 69.85 43.14 -1.47
C PHE A 14 69.28 41.83 -2.05
N LEU A 15 68.32 41.25 -1.34
CA LEU A 15 67.44 40.21 -1.87
C LEU A 15 66.55 40.83 -2.94
N LEU A 16 66.94 40.68 -4.20
CA LEU A 16 66.03 40.77 -5.33
C LEU A 16 64.90 39.76 -5.10
N ALA A 17 63.74 40.24 -4.70
CA ALA A 17 62.52 39.45 -4.70
C ALA A 17 62.15 39.14 -6.16
N THR A 18 62.65 38.02 -6.69
CA THR A 18 62.10 37.43 -7.91
C THR A 18 60.68 36.99 -7.59
N SER A 19 59.71 37.79 -8.02
CA SER A 19 58.31 37.39 -8.13
C SER A 19 58.24 36.18 -9.07
N CYS A 20 58.30 34.97 -8.52
CA CYS A 20 57.80 33.79 -9.21
C CYS A 20 56.29 33.98 -9.42
N LYS A 21 55.91 34.53 -10.58
CA LYS A 21 54.58 34.26 -11.12
C LYS A 21 54.56 32.77 -11.39
N LYS A 22 53.97 31.99 -10.47
CA LYS A 22 53.41 30.69 -10.82
C LYS A 22 52.40 30.99 -11.92
N ASN A 23 52.74 30.66 -13.17
CA ASN A 23 51.73 30.47 -14.19
C ASN A 23 50.95 29.24 -13.74
N ASP A 24 49.91 29.45 -12.93
CA ASP A 24 48.87 28.46 -12.71
C ASP A 24 48.13 28.33 -14.04
N ASN A 25 48.68 27.52 -14.95
CA ASN A 25 47.98 27.03 -16.12
C ASN A 25 46.91 26.04 -15.64
N THR A 26 45.86 26.55 -14.98
CA THR A 26 44.69 25.74 -14.63
C THR A 26 43.98 25.36 -15.91
N VAL A 27 44.01 24.08 -16.26
CA VAL A 27 43.22 23.54 -17.36
C VAL A 27 41.75 23.71 -16.98
N PRO A 28 40.93 24.43 -17.77
CA PRO A 28 39.53 24.66 -17.44
C PRO A 28 38.74 23.36 -17.54
N SER A 29 37.68 23.24 -16.74
CA SER A 29 36.83 22.06 -16.76
C SER A 29 36.07 21.88 -18.08
N PRO A 30 35.68 20.65 -18.45
CA PRO A 30 34.88 20.38 -19.65
C PRO A 30 33.57 21.19 -19.72
N GLY A 31 33.03 21.61 -18.58
CA GLY A 31 31.82 22.42 -18.47
C GLY A 31 30.58 21.62 -18.82
N VAL A 32 30.14 20.75 -17.91
CA VAL A 32 28.91 19.96 -18.08
C VAL A 32 27.69 20.78 -17.68
N ASP A 33 26.78 21.00 -18.62
CA ASP A 33 25.46 21.59 -18.41
C ASP A 33 24.39 20.49 -18.50
N GLN A 34 23.80 20.18 -17.34
CA GLN A 34 22.82 19.12 -17.18
C GLN A 34 21.45 19.54 -17.73
N ARG A 35 20.97 18.81 -18.74
CA ARG A 35 19.61 18.96 -19.28
C ARG A 35 18.69 17.88 -18.72
N GLY A 36 17.73 18.29 -17.88
CA GLY A 36 16.85 17.37 -17.15
C GLY A 36 17.53 16.74 -15.94
N SER A 37 16.76 16.33 -14.94
CA SER A 37 17.30 15.81 -13.67
C SER A 37 16.59 14.58 -13.12
N SER A 38 15.35 14.34 -13.54
CA SER A 38 14.60 13.18 -13.08
C SER A 38 13.59 12.69 -14.10
N ASP A 39 13.40 11.38 -14.19
CA ASP A 39 12.39 10.74 -15.01
C ASP A 39 11.65 9.64 -14.24
N THR A 40 10.39 9.40 -14.62
CA THR A 40 9.63 8.24 -14.15
C THR A 40 9.17 7.44 -15.36
N LEU A 41 9.62 6.19 -15.45
CA LEU A 41 9.46 5.33 -16.62
C LEU A 41 8.60 4.10 -16.29
N ARG A 42 7.98 3.55 -17.33
CA ARG A 42 7.38 2.20 -17.30
C ARG A 42 8.41 1.17 -17.76
N LEU A 43 8.21 -0.08 -17.37
CA LEU A 43 8.98 -1.19 -17.94
C LEU A 43 8.90 -1.17 -19.48
N GLY A 44 10.05 -1.33 -20.13
CA GLY A 44 10.22 -1.30 -21.58
C GLY A 44 10.36 0.11 -22.19
N ALA A 45 10.11 1.18 -21.42
CA ALA A 45 10.35 2.54 -21.90
C ALA A 45 11.85 2.87 -21.94
N THR A 46 12.20 3.88 -22.72
CA THR A 46 13.57 4.37 -22.85
C THR A 46 13.62 5.89 -22.67
N VAL A 47 14.75 6.38 -22.20
CA VAL A 47 15.04 7.82 -22.11
C VAL A 47 16.47 8.06 -22.56
N THR A 48 16.69 9.17 -23.26
CA THR A 48 18.02 9.54 -23.78
C THR A 48 18.51 10.83 -23.14
N TYR A 49 19.67 10.76 -22.48
CA TYR A 49 20.34 11.89 -21.88
C TYR A 49 21.44 12.44 -22.80
N ARG A 50 21.44 13.77 -22.95
CA ARG A 50 22.35 14.53 -23.81
C ARG A 50 22.81 15.81 -23.09
N PRO A 51 23.68 15.69 -22.06
CA PRO A 51 24.23 16.87 -21.39
C PRO A 51 24.98 17.75 -22.40
N ALA A 52 24.86 19.06 -22.26
CA ALA A 52 25.65 19.98 -23.07
C ALA A 52 27.06 20.09 -22.48
N ILE A 53 28.08 20.06 -23.33
CA ILE A 53 29.48 20.12 -22.93
C ILE A 53 30.07 21.39 -23.53
N ALA A 54 30.45 22.34 -22.70
CA ALA A 54 30.97 23.63 -23.15
C ALA A 54 32.33 23.51 -23.85
N ARG A 55 33.17 22.57 -23.41
CA ARG A 55 34.54 22.36 -23.92
C ARG A 55 34.79 20.87 -24.21
N PRO A 56 34.24 20.32 -25.31
CA PRO A 56 34.27 18.88 -25.58
C PRO A 56 35.60 18.37 -26.15
N LEU A 57 36.45 19.25 -26.68
CA LEU A 57 37.71 18.86 -27.32
C LEU A 57 38.68 18.27 -26.27
N GLY A 58 39.11 17.02 -26.49
CA GLY A 58 40.02 16.32 -25.57
C GLY A 58 39.36 15.82 -24.28
N ALA A 59 38.03 15.94 -24.17
CA ALA A 59 37.28 15.33 -23.08
C ALA A 59 36.96 13.86 -23.41
N SER A 60 37.09 12.98 -22.42
CA SER A 60 36.53 11.63 -22.42
C SER A 60 35.26 11.59 -21.58
N PHE A 61 34.36 10.67 -21.89
CA PHE A 61 33.07 10.56 -21.21
C PHE A 61 32.92 9.22 -20.52
N SER A 62 32.17 9.22 -19.42
CA SER A 62 31.73 7.99 -18.76
C SER A 62 30.32 8.15 -18.22
N TRP A 63 29.54 7.08 -18.34
CA TRP A 63 28.23 6.92 -17.73
C TRP A 63 28.30 5.80 -16.71
N LYS A 64 27.68 6.03 -15.56
CA LYS A 64 27.48 5.01 -14.53
C LYS A 64 26.00 4.93 -14.18
N VAL A 65 25.47 3.71 -14.06
CA VAL A 65 24.14 3.44 -13.53
C VAL A 65 24.33 2.73 -12.19
N ASN A 66 23.86 3.33 -11.10
CA ASN A 66 24.08 2.83 -9.73
C ASN A 66 25.56 2.54 -9.43
N GLY A 67 26.44 3.41 -9.91
CA GLY A 67 27.89 3.30 -9.75
C GLY A 67 28.58 2.32 -10.72
N GLN A 68 27.83 1.49 -11.45
CA GLN A 68 28.37 0.54 -12.42
C GLN A 68 28.57 1.19 -13.80
N PRO A 69 29.71 0.98 -14.49
CA PRO A 69 29.95 1.50 -15.84
C PRO A 69 28.83 1.09 -16.82
N ALA A 70 28.32 2.05 -17.58
CA ALA A 70 27.18 1.85 -18.48
C ALA A 70 27.39 2.41 -19.90
N GLY A 71 28.42 3.23 -20.11
CA GLY A 71 28.74 3.79 -21.43
C GLY A 71 29.87 4.81 -21.37
N ASN A 72 30.36 5.23 -22.53
CA ASN A 72 31.46 6.18 -22.69
C ASN A 72 31.23 7.21 -23.82
N ASP A 73 30.02 7.24 -24.39
CA ASP A 73 29.62 8.23 -25.39
C ASP A 73 29.18 9.55 -24.74
N SER A 74 29.08 10.62 -25.55
CA SER A 74 28.52 11.91 -25.12
C SER A 74 27.00 11.88 -24.89
N VAL A 75 26.37 10.75 -25.22
CA VAL A 75 24.93 10.50 -25.17
C VAL A 75 24.72 9.14 -24.51
N PHE A 76 23.67 9.01 -23.70
CA PHE A 76 23.32 7.74 -23.09
C PHE A 76 21.82 7.48 -23.18
N THR A 77 21.46 6.27 -23.59
CA THR A 77 20.07 5.80 -23.59
C THR A 77 19.90 4.80 -22.47
N PHE A 78 19.06 5.14 -21.49
CA PHE A 78 18.66 4.23 -20.43
C PHE A 78 17.43 3.43 -20.88
N ASN A 79 17.48 2.11 -20.70
CA ASN A 79 16.38 1.19 -20.99
C ASN A 79 15.79 0.67 -19.67
N ALA A 80 14.52 0.97 -19.43
CA ALA A 80 13.83 0.63 -18.19
C ALA A 80 13.39 -0.85 -18.18
N VAL A 81 14.33 -1.79 -18.01
CA VAL A 81 14.04 -3.24 -18.05
C VAL A 81 13.72 -3.84 -16.69
N THR A 82 14.03 -3.14 -15.60
CA THR A 82 13.80 -3.62 -14.24
C THR A 82 13.25 -2.48 -13.38
N ARG A 83 12.35 -2.83 -12.45
CA ARG A 83 11.79 -1.89 -11.49
C ARG A 83 12.88 -1.40 -10.54
N GLY A 84 12.88 -0.12 -10.21
CA GLY A 84 13.75 0.43 -9.17
C GLY A 84 14.00 1.91 -9.33
N ASP A 85 14.71 2.46 -8.36
CA ASP A 85 15.27 3.80 -8.44
C ASP A 85 16.73 3.70 -8.91
N TYR A 86 17.07 4.48 -9.93
CA TYR A 86 18.35 4.46 -10.61
C TYR A 86 19.03 5.82 -10.51
N HIS A 87 20.28 5.79 -10.05
CA HIS A 87 21.18 6.93 -9.99
C HIS A 87 22.14 6.86 -11.18
N ILE A 88 21.92 7.72 -12.17
CA ILE A 88 22.70 7.75 -13.40
C ILE A 88 23.65 8.95 -13.36
N VAL A 89 24.95 8.70 -13.49
CA VAL A 89 25.99 9.73 -13.42
C VAL A 89 26.71 9.80 -14.75
N PHE A 90 26.67 10.98 -15.38
CA PHE A 90 27.57 11.34 -16.47
C PHE A 90 28.80 12.02 -15.89
N THR A 91 29.98 11.72 -16.42
CA THR A 91 31.21 12.45 -16.10
C THR A 91 32.00 12.71 -17.38
N ALA A 92 32.35 13.98 -17.61
CA ALA A 92 33.28 14.41 -18.64
C ALA A 92 34.62 14.75 -17.99
N THR A 93 35.71 14.19 -18.50
CA THR A 93 37.05 14.33 -17.93
C THR A 93 38.03 14.78 -19.01
N ASN A 94 38.85 15.79 -18.72
CA ASN A 94 40.02 16.13 -19.55
C ASN A 94 41.32 15.74 -18.83
N SER A 95 42.47 16.20 -19.32
CA SER A 95 43.78 15.84 -18.77
C SER A 95 44.01 16.24 -17.31
N ALA A 96 43.17 17.09 -16.71
CA ALA A 96 43.41 17.63 -15.36
C ALA A 96 42.16 17.75 -14.49
N THR A 97 40.95 17.75 -15.06
CA THR A 97 39.70 18.08 -14.35
C THR A 97 38.54 17.21 -14.84
N ALA A 98 37.49 17.11 -14.03
CA ALA A 98 36.26 16.40 -14.36
C ALA A 98 35.03 17.18 -13.89
N ASP A 99 33.96 17.11 -14.67
CA ASP A 99 32.64 17.65 -14.34
C ASP A 99 31.58 16.55 -14.52
N SER A 100 30.49 16.60 -13.76
CA SER A 100 29.46 15.57 -13.76
C SER A 100 28.03 16.11 -13.83
N ALA A 101 27.12 15.27 -14.33
CA ALA A 101 25.67 15.47 -14.26
C ALA A 101 25.00 14.22 -13.66
N ILE A 102 23.90 14.41 -12.94
CA ILE A 102 23.20 13.34 -12.21
C ILE A 102 21.73 13.29 -12.63
N TYR A 103 21.27 12.11 -13.05
CA TYR A 103 19.89 11.85 -13.41
C TYR A 103 19.30 10.79 -12.48
N GLN A 104 18.13 11.07 -11.93
CA GLN A 104 17.38 10.15 -11.08
C GLN A 104 16.24 9.52 -11.88
N VAL A 105 16.22 8.20 -12.03
CA VAL A 105 15.16 7.52 -12.79
C VAL A 105 14.41 6.56 -11.89
N LYS A 106 13.10 6.75 -11.76
CA LYS A 106 12.21 5.76 -11.15
C LYS A 106 11.59 4.89 -12.24
N VAL A 107 11.77 3.58 -12.18
CA VAL A 107 11.08 2.63 -13.05
C VAL A 107 9.99 1.93 -12.26
N TRP A 108 8.73 2.12 -12.67
CA TRP A 108 7.59 1.45 -12.06
C TRP A 108 7.44 0.01 -12.56
N GLY A 109 7.07 -0.88 -11.64
CA GLY A 109 6.65 -2.23 -11.96
C GLY A 109 5.35 -2.28 -12.75
N LYS A 110 5.07 -3.45 -13.35
CA LYS A 110 3.93 -3.66 -14.26
C LYS A 110 2.58 -3.28 -13.63
N TYR A 111 2.41 -3.58 -12.35
CA TYR A 111 1.19 -3.32 -11.60
C TYR A 111 1.33 -2.20 -10.55
N GLU A 112 2.37 -1.36 -10.61
CA GLU A 112 2.63 -0.38 -9.55
C GLU A 112 1.85 0.95 -9.70
N ASN A 113 1.45 1.29 -10.93
CA ASN A 113 0.77 2.55 -11.24
C ASN A 113 -0.75 2.43 -11.25
N GLY A 114 -1.29 2.00 -10.13
CA GLY A 114 -2.68 1.62 -10.04
C GLY A 114 -3.02 1.07 -8.67
N PHE A 115 -4.03 0.23 -8.64
CA PHE A 115 -4.41 -0.54 -7.47
C PHE A 115 -5.06 -1.86 -7.89
N LEU A 116 -5.10 -2.81 -6.97
CA LEU A 116 -5.69 -4.12 -7.17
C LEU A 116 -7.10 -4.14 -6.55
N VAL A 117 -7.98 -4.99 -7.07
CA VAL A 117 -9.26 -5.31 -6.45
C VAL A 117 -9.42 -6.81 -6.47
N VAL A 118 -9.61 -7.38 -5.28
CA VAL A 118 -9.91 -8.78 -5.09
C VAL A 118 -11.30 -9.08 -5.65
N GLN A 119 -11.41 -10.13 -6.46
CA GLN A 119 -12.66 -10.68 -6.96
C GLN A 119 -12.89 -12.05 -6.31
N GLU A 120 -14.09 -12.30 -5.79
CA GLU A 120 -14.44 -13.57 -5.16
C GLU A 120 -14.46 -14.74 -6.16
N GLY A 121 -14.86 -14.44 -7.41
CA GLY A 121 -15.27 -15.48 -8.35
C GLY A 121 -16.69 -15.97 -8.07
N GLN A 122 -17.13 -17.00 -8.79
CA GLN A 122 -18.48 -17.53 -8.64
C GLN A 122 -18.41 -18.93 -8.04
N TYR A 123 -18.80 -19.04 -6.77
CA TYR A 123 -18.81 -20.31 -6.04
C TYR A 123 -19.49 -21.43 -6.84
N GLY A 124 -18.83 -22.58 -6.93
CA GLY A 124 -19.26 -23.74 -7.72
C GLY A 124 -18.98 -23.65 -9.22
N THR A 125 -18.46 -22.52 -9.71
CA THR A 125 -18.21 -22.29 -11.15
C THR A 125 -16.74 -21.92 -11.42
N THR A 126 -16.21 -20.94 -10.70
CA THR A 126 -14.83 -20.45 -10.90
C THR A 126 -14.30 -19.80 -9.63
N THR A 127 -13.01 -19.99 -9.36
CA THR A 127 -12.33 -19.31 -8.26
C THR A 127 -12.06 -17.83 -8.58
N GLY A 128 -11.79 -17.03 -7.55
CA GLY A 128 -11.44 -15.62 -7.66
C GLY A 128 -10.07 -15.33 -8.29
N ASP A 129 -9.78 -14.05 -8.49
CA ASP A 129 -8.51 -13.52 -8.98
C ASP A 129 -8.37 -12.04 -8.53
N LEU A 130 -7.24 -11.41 -8.82
CA LEU A 130 -7.04 -9.97 -8.69
C LEU A 130 -7.28 -9.26 -10.02
N PHE A 131 -8.02 -8.15 -9.96
CA PHE A 131 -8.16 -7.22 -11.09
C PHE A 131 -7.33 -5.98 -10.80
N TYR A 132 -6.75 -5.36 -11.82
CA TYR A 132 -5.89 -4.20 -11.66
C TYR A 132 -6.47 -2.97 -12.37
N TYR A 133 -6.64 -1.86 -11.66
CA TYR A 133 -6.95 -0.58 -12.28
C TYR A 133 -5.66 0.15 -12.62
N SER A 134 -5.44 0.48 -13.90
CA SER A 134 -4.29 1.25 -14.35
C SER A 134 -4.59 2.74 -14.38
N TYR A 135 -3.81 3.57 -13.68
CA TYR A 135 -3.90 5.03 -13.80
C TYR A 135 -3.41 5.56 -15.16
N ASP A 136 -2.64 4.76 -15.90
CA ASP A 136 -2.17 5.15 -17.25
C ASP A 136 -3.29 5.12 -18.27
N SER A 137 -4.14 4.10 -18.21
CA SER A 137 -5.19 3.88 -19.19
C SER A 137 -6.60 4.16 -18.67
N ASN A 138 -6.76 4.35 -17.36
CA ASN A 138 -8.05 4.41 -16.65
C ASN A 138 -8.95 3.21 -16.93
N LYS A 139 -8.33 2.03 -17.10
CA LYS A 139 -9.00 0.77 -17.42
C LYS A 139 -8.65 -0.32 -16.43
N VAL A 140 -9.54 -1.29 -16.33
CA VAL A 140 -9.32 -2.52 -15.59
C VAL A 140 -8.62 -3.56 -16.47
N VAL A 141 -7.60 -4.19 -15.91
CA VAL A 141 -6.94 -5.38 -16.43
C VAL A 141 -7.43 -6.55 -15.58
N TYR A 142 -8.08 -7.52 -16.21
CA TYR A 142 -8.68 -8.66 -15.48
C TYR A 142 -7.67 -9.78 -15.24
N ASN A 143 -7.93 -10.56 -14.19
CA ASN A 143 -7.25 -11.81 -13.87
C ASN A 143 -5.72 -11.71 -13.90
N VAL A 144 -5.15 -10.72 -13.21
CA VAL A 144 -3.71 -10.45 -13.29
C VAL A 144 -2.87 -11.55 -12.64
N PHE A 145 -3.41 -12.29 -11.66
CA PHE A 145 -2.69 -13.42 -11.09
C PHE A 145 -2.59 -14.57 -12.09
N LYS A 146 -3.72 -15.00 -12.67
CA LYS A 146 -3.74 -16.08 -13.67
C LYS A 146 -2.95 -15.72 -14.93
N THR A 147 -2.95 -14.45 -15.33
CA THR A 147 -2.17 -13.98 -16.49
C THR A 147 -0.67 -14.20 -16.28
N GLU A 148 -0.15 -13.94 -15.07
CA GLU A 148 1.27 -14.08 -14.77
C GLU A 148 1.66 -15.47 -14.26
N ASN A 149 0.67 -16.29 -13.90
CA ASN A 149 0.82 -17.65 -13.38
C ASN A 149 -0.20 -18.60 -14.04
N PRO A 150 -0.06 -18.92 -15.34
CA PRO A 150 -1.10 -19.61 -16.11
C PRO A 150 -1.47 -21.02 -15.61
N ASP A 151 -0.54 -21.67 -14.91
CA ASP A 151 -0.71 -23.03 -14.37
C ASP A 151 -1.11 -23.03 -12.88
N LYS A 152 -1.52 -21.87 -12.34
CA LYS A 152 -1.84 -21.70 -10.92
C LYS A 152 -3.23 -21.07 -10.72
N ASP A 153 -3.83 -21.41 -9.58
CA ASP A 153 -5.15 -20.92 -9.16
C ASP A 153 -5.20 -20.67 -7.65
N PHE A 154 -6.38 -20.24 -7.18
CA PHE A 154 -6.71 -20.05 -5.77
C PHE A 154 -7.55 -21.20 -5.21
N GLY A 155 -7.40 -22.42 -5.75
CA GLY A 155 -8.17 -23.59 -5.36
C GLY A 155 -9.19 -24.01 -6.42
N SER A 156 -10.07 -24.93 -6.03
CA SER A 156 -11.11 -25.49 -6.91
C SER A 156 -12.21 -24.47 -7.22
N ALA A 157 -13.21 -24.85 -8.02
CA ALA A 157 -14.36 -23.99 -8.31
C ALA A 157 -15.20 -23.62 -7.07
N THR A 158 -14.98 -24.26 -5.92
CA THR A 158 -15.62 -23.92 -4.65
C THR A 158 -14.74 -23.06 -3.74
N ALA A 159 -13.53 -22.69 -4.18
CA ALA A 159 -12.72 -21.73 -3.46
C ALA A 159 -13.23 -20.30 -3.69
N THR A 160 -13.15 -19.45 -2.68
CA THR A 160 -13.59 -18.05 -2.80
C THR A 160 -12.55 -17.09 -2.22
N LEU A 161 -11.93 -16.28 -3.09
CA LEU A 161 -10.89 -15.35 -2.70
C LEU A 161 -11.50 -14.09 -2.06
N GLN A 162 -11.18 -13.80 -0.80
CA GLN A 162 -11.88 -12.73 -0.08
C GLN A 162 -11.01 -11.54 0.29
N PHE A 163 -9.71 -11.77 0.50
CA PHE A 163 -8.83 -10.78 1.07
C PHE A 163 -7.48 -10.79 0.41
N ALA A 164 -6.89 -9.59 0.33
CA ALA A 164 -5.50 -9.44 0.04
C ALA A 164 -4.93 -8.19 0.70
N SER A 165 -3.62 -8.20 0.94
CA SER A 165 -2.88 -7.04 1.45
C SER A 165 -1.48 -7.02 0.87
N ILE A 166 -0.95 -5.81 0.62
CA ILE A 166 0.43 -5.63 0.19
C ILE A 166 1.30 -5.38 1.42
N TYR A 167 2.34 -6.18 1.58
CA TYR A 167 3.30 -6.07 2.66
C TYR A 167 4.69 -6.47 2.17
N ASN A 168 5.70 -5.65 2.45
CA ASN A 168 7.10 -5.88 2.05
C ASN A 168 7.28 -6.23 0.56
N GLY A 169 6.61 -5.48 -0.31
CA GLY A 169 6.70 -5.67 -1.77
C GLY A 169 6.01 -6.94 -2.29
N LYS A 170 5.27 -7.66 -1.44
CA LYS A 170 4.51 -8.85 -1.79
C LYS A 170 3.03 -8.60 -1.58
N VAL A 171 2.19 -9.27 -2.37
CA VAL A 171 0.75 -9.34 -2.13
C VAL A 171 0.42 -10.71 -1.54
N TYR A 172 -0.22 -10.70 -0.37
CA TYR A 172 -0.72 -11.88 0.34
C TYR A 172 -2.21 -11.99 0.08
N MET A 173 -2.69 -13.13 -0.40
CA MET A 173 -4.05 -13.36 -0.89
C MET A 173 -4.61 -14.60 -0.22
N THR A 174 -5.79 -14.52 0.40
CA THR A 174 -6.38 -15.65 1.12
C THR A 174 -7.83 -15.89 0.73
N ALA A 175 -8.17 -17.17 0.58
CA ALA A 175 -9.52 -17.62 0.31
C ALA A 175 -10.29 -17.83 1.62
N LYS A 176 -11.50 -17.27 1.70
CA LYS A 176 -12.40 -17.45 2.86
C LYS A 176 -12.91 -18.89 2.99
N VAL A 177 -12.89 -19.65 1.89
CA VAL A 177 -13.29 -21.06 1.89
C VAL A 177 -12.54 -21.82 0.80
N GLY A 178 -12.14 -23.05 1.12
CA GLY A 178 -11.71 -24.09 0.17
C GLY A 178 -10.43 -23.79 -0.62
N GLY A 179 -9.65 -22.79 -0.20
CA GLY A 179 -8.50 -22.31 -0.95
C GLY A 179 -7.29 -21.94 -0.09
N PRO A 180 -6.16 -21.66 -0.75
CA PRO A 180 -4.87 -21.44 -0.11
C PRO A 180 -4.68 -20.00 0.39
N LEU A 181 -3.59 -19.80 1.13
CA LEU A 181 -2.90 -18.50 1.18
C LEU A 181 -1.87 -18.48 0.04
N VAL A 182 -1.94 -17.50 -0.85
CA VAL A 182 -0.99 -17.30 -1.95
C VAL A 182 -0.21 -16.01 -1.74
N VAL A 183 1.09 -16.04 -2.04
CA VAL A 183 1.98 -14.88 -1.94
C VAL A 183 2.64 -14.63 -3.28
N ALA A 184 2.46 -13.45 -3.84
CA ALA A 184 3.10 -13.04 -5.10
C ALA A 184 3.94 -11.77 -4.92
N ASP A 185 4.90 -11.54 -5.81
CA ASP A 185 5.57 -10.25 -5.93
C ASP A 185 4.54 -9.20 -6.35
N ALA A 186 4.41 -8.09 -5.60
CA ALA A 186 3.32 -7.14 -5.81
C ALA A 186 3.43 -6.38 -7.15
N TYR A 187 4.61 -6.35 -7.76
CA TYR A 187 4.90 -5.51 -8.92
C TYR A 187 4.87 -6.27 -10.25
N THR A 188 5.14 -7.57 -10.19
CA THR A 188 5.13 -8.51 -11.32
C THR A 188 3.97 -9.50 -11.26
N MET A 189 3.32 -9.63 -10.10
CA MET A 189 2.25 -10.60 -9.80
C MET A 189 2.67 -12.08 -9.93
N LYS A 190 3.97 -12.38 -10.03
CA LYS A 190 4.46 -13.76 -10.03
C LYS A 190 4.42 -14.35 -8.63
N GLU A 191 3.84 -15.55 -8.49
CA GLU A 191 3.79 -16.25 -7.20
C GLU A 191 5.21 -16.55 -6.68
N THR A 192 5.41 -16.31 -5.39
CA THR A 192 6.65 -16.53 -4.65
C THR A 192 6.50 -17.50 -3.47
N GLY A 193 5.27 -17.92 -3.14
CA GLY A 193 5.00 -18.95 -2.14
C GLY A 193 3.51 -19.18 -1.94
N ARG A 194 3.14 -20.30 -1.32
CA ARG A 194 1.76 -20.63 -0.97
C ARG A 194 1.67 -21.54 0.26
N ILE A 195 0.51 -21.55 0.91
CA ILE A 195 0.09 -22.56 1.89
C ILE A 195 -1.19 -23.19 1.35
N ASP A 196 -1.12 -24.46 0.96
CA ASP A 196 -2.21 -25.14 0.24
C ASP A 196 -3.47 -25.32 1.08
N HIS A 197 -3.29 -25.69 2.35
CA HIS A 197 -4.36 -26.02 3.27
C HIS A 197 -4.31 -25.08 4.47
N LEU A 198 -5.42 -24.36 4.67
CA LEU A 198 -5.59 -23.46 5.79
C LEU A 198 -6.35 -24.15 6.92
N PRO A 199 -6.22 -23.69 8.18
CA PRO A 199 -7.04 -24.18 9.27
C PRO A 199 -8.53 -24.09 8.93
N GLN A 200 -9.27 -25.18 9.16
CA GLN A 200 -10.68 -25.33 8.79
C GLN A 200 -10.99 -25.10 7.28
N ASP A 201 -9.97 -25.12 6.41
CA ASP A 201 -10.08 -24.73 5.00
C ASP A 201 -10.61 -23.29 4.80
N GLU A 202 -10.46 -22.41 5.79
CA GLU A 202 -10.96 -21.02 5.77
C GLU A 202 -9.91 -20.02 6.27
N GLY A 203 -9.46 -19.13 5.38
CA GLY A 203 -8.56 -18.03 5.72
C GLY A 203 -9.19 -16.66 5.49
N HIS A 204 -9.16 -15.82 6.51
CA HIS A 204 -9.84 -14.53 6.52
C HIS A 204 -8.89 -13.39 6.15
N ALA A 205 -8.01 -12.95 7.06
CA ALA A 205 -7.13 -11.81 6.82
C ALA A 205 -5.67 -12.13 7.12
N PHE A 206 -4.78 -11.54 6.31
CA PHE A 206 -3.35 -11.51 6.55
C PHE A 206 -2.93 -10.18 7.20
N LEU A 207 -2.03 -10.23 8.18
CA LEU A 207 -1.38 -9.06 8.75
C LEU A 207 0.13 -9.29 8.86
N GLY A 208 0.94 -8.38 8.30
CA GLY A 208 2.38 -8.33 8.55
C GLY A 208 2.71 -7.70 9.90
N ILE A 209 3.66 -8.27 10.64
CA ILE A 209 4.13 -7.75 11.93
C ILE A 209 5.52 -7.11 11.79
N ASP A 210 6.44 -7.83 11.14
CA ASP A 210 7.77 -7.33 10.78
C ASP A 210 8.27 -8.04 9.51
N ASN A 211 9.57 -7.96 9.21
CA ASN A 211 10.14 -8.55 7.98
C ASN A 211 10.07 -10.10 7.92
N SER A 212 9.84 -10.75 9.05
CA SER A 212 9.85 -12.21 9.19
C SER A 212 8.57 -12.80 9.77
N ARG A 213 7.79 -12.00 10.50
CA ARG A 213 6.57 -12.44 11.20
C ARG A 213 5.32 -11.83 10.57
N GLY A 214 4.28 -12.65 10.44
CA GLY A 214 2.92 -12.23 10.15
C GLY A 214 1.89 -13.04 10.93
N LEU A 215 0.62 -12.74 10.73
CA LEU A 215 -0.53 -13.44 11.29
C LEU A 215 -1.54 -13.75 10.19
N LEU A 216 -2.26 -14.86 10.35
CA LEU A 216 -3.42 -15.26 9.55
C LEU A 216 -4.60 -15.47 10.47
N SER A 217 -5.70 -14.76 10.24
CA SER A 217 -6.97 -15.07 10.89
C SER A 217 -7.77 -16.10 10.10
N THR A 218 -8.52 -16.95 10.79
CA THR A 218 -9.23 -18.12 10.25
C THR A 218 -10.61 -18.27 10.90
N ALA A 219 -11.38 -19.27 10.48
CA ALA A 219 -12.67 -19.60 11.08
C ALA A 219 -12.61 -20.03 12.54
N ASP A 220 -11.44 -20.44 13.04
CA ASP A 220 -11.27 -20.93 14.40
C ASP A 220 -10.24 -20.15 15.24
N GLY A 221 -9.59 -19.12 14.69
CA GLY A 221 -8.76 -18.23 15.49
C GLY A 221 -7.70 -17.48 14.68
N VAL A 222 -6.53 -17.28 15.28
CA VAL A 222 -5.39 -16.61 14.64
C VAL A 222 -4.15 -17.48 14.72
N TYR A 223 -3.44 -17.60 13.62
CA TYR A 223 -2.22 -18.39 13.47
C TYR A 223 -1.04 -17.49 13.16
N ARG A 224 0.14 -17.85 13.70
CA ARG A 224 1.41 -17.19 13.35
C ARG A 224 1.81 -17.57 11.92
N LEU A 225 2.48 -16.66 11.22
CA LEU A 225 3.09 -16.91 9.91
C LEU A 225 4.57 -16.54 9.91
N ASN A 226 5.40 -17.40 9.31
CA ASN A 226 6.76 -17.06 8.90
C ASN A 226 6.75 -16.55 7.46
N LEU A 227 7.41 -15.40 7.21
CA LEU A 227 7.38 -14.73 5.90
C LEU A 227 8.54 -15.08 4.94
N ALA A 228 9.60 -15.76 5.40
CA ALA A 228 10.76 -16.13 4.57
C ALA A 228 10.41 -17.19 3.49
N GLY A 229 9.38 -17.97 3.78
CA GLY A 229 8.56 -18.75 2.86
C GLY A 229 7.27 -19.00 3.63
N PRO A 230 6.09 -18.62 3.10
CA PRO A 230 4.88 -18.56 3.91
C PRO A 230 4.62 -19.93 4.53
N ALA A 231 4.77 -20.00 5.85
CA ALA A 231 4.59 -21.22 6.62
C ALA A 231 3.74 -20.93 7.85
N LEU A 232 2.74 -21.78 8.06
CA LEU A 232 1.83 -21.70 9.20
C LEU A 232 2.55 -22.15 10.48
N GLY A 233 2.47 -21.31 11.51
CA GLY A 233 2.97 -21.58 12.85
C GLY A 233 1.85 -21.95 13.82
N ALA A 234 2.15 -21.85 15.11
CA ALA A 234 1.19 -22.14 16.16
C ALA A 234 -0.01 -21.17 16.13
N LYS A 235 -1.17 -21.70 16.53
CA LYS A 235 -2.37 -20.91 16.88
C LYS A 235 -2.07 -20.04 18.10
N ILE A 236 -2.67 -18.86 18.16
CA ILE A 236 -2.61 -17.97 19.31
C ILE A 236 -3.64 -18.46 20.36
N ASP A 237 -3.16 -18.74 21.56
CA ASP A 237 -4.01 -19.20 22.66
C ASP A 237 -5.04 -18.13 23.06
N GLY A 238 -6.26 -18.57 23.35
CA GLY A 238 -7.34 -17.71 23.84
C GLY A 238 -8.18 -17.03 22.75
N ILE A 239 -7.94 -17.33 21.47
CA ILE A 239 -8.82 -16.98 20.34
C ILE A 239 -9.27 -18.28 19.67
N ASN A 240 -10.51 -18.68 19.91
CA ASN A 240 -11.06 -19.98 19.49
C ASN A 240 -12.27 -19.88 18.56
N SER A 241 -12.66 -18.67 18.19
CA SER A 241 -13.78 -18.37 17.30
C SER A 241 -13.28 -17.86 15.96
N ASN A 242 -14.21 -17.60 15.04
CA ASN A 242 -13.96 -16.83 13.84
C ASN A 242 -13.20 -15.54 14.18
N ALA A 243 -12.10 -15.30 13.48
CA ALA A 243 -11.31 -14.08 13.56
C ALA A 243 -11.17 -13.48 12.15
N GLY A 244 -11.16 -12.16 12.05
CA GLY A 244 -11.27 -11.44 10.78
C GLY A 244 -10.18 -10.41 10.62
N ASP A 245 -10.59 -9.18 10.30
CA ASP A 245 -9.66 -8.05 10.14
C ASP A 245 -8.74 -7.88 11.36
N MET A 246 -7.48 -7.56 11.08
CA MET A 246 -6.45 -7.32 12.10
C MET A 246 -5.68 -6.04 11.78
N MET A 247 -5.14 -5.38 12.80
CA MET A 247 -4.35 -4.16 12.63
C MET A 247 -3.25 -4.01 13.68
N VAL A 248 -2.06 -3.59 13.26
CA VAL A 248 -1.00 -3.15 14.17
C VAL A 248 -1.17 -1.66 14.48
N ALA A 249 -1.14 -1.31 15.77
CA ALA A 249 -1.01 0.08 16.21
C ALA A 249 -0.22 0.15 17.52
N GLY A 250 0.90 0.89 17.49
CA GLY A 250 1.85 0.92 18.60
C GLY A 250 2.43 -0.46 18.87
N ASP A 251 2.45 -0.85 20.14
CA ASP A 251 2.97 -2.15 20.59
C ASP A 251 1.93 -3.28 20.50
N TYR A 252 0.73 -2.99 19.96
CA TYR A 252 -0.39 -3.91 19.98
C TYR A 252 -0.86 -4.37 18.60
N VAL A 253 -1.42 -5.59 18.57
CA VAL A 253 -2.24 -6.11 17.47
C VAL A 253 -3.69 -6.11 17.93
N PHE A 254 -4.57 -5.51 17.14
CA PHE A 254 -6.01 -5.57 17.33
C PHE A 254 -6.57 -6.63 16.39
N VAL A 255 -7.35 -7.56 16.93
CA VAL A 255 -7.97 -8.67 16.19
C VAL A 255 -9.47 -8.58 16.36
N LEU A 256 -10.21 -8.54 15.25
CA LEU A 256 -11.66 -8.64 15.26
C LEU A 256 -12.06 -10.12 15.33
N THR A 257 -12.93 -10.48 16.27
CA THR A 257 -13.36 -11.86 16.55
C THR A 257 -14.87 -11.92 16.77
N ALA A 258 -15.50 -13.03 16.38
CA ALA A 258 -16.94 -13.20 16.53
C ALA A 258 -17.41 -13.21 17.99
N ASP A 259 -16.69 -13.91 18.88
CA ASP A 259 -17.16 -14.11 20.26
C ASP A 259 -16.80 -12.94 21.20
N ASP A 260 -15.57 -12.40 21.06
CA ASP A 260 -15.03 -11.42 22.01
C ASP A 260 -15.10 -9.97 21.51
N GLY A 261 -15.56 -9.74 20.27
CA GLY A 261 -15.47 -8.43 19.61
C GLY A 261 -14.03 -8.12 19.19
N ILE A 262 -13.27 -7.40 20.00
CA ILE A 262 -11.86 -7.07 19.75
C ILE A 262 -10.99 -7.77 20.79
N VAL A 263 -10.00 -8.53 20.34
CA VAL A 263 -8.91 -9.05 21.16
C VAL A 263 -7.64 -8.25 20.89
N VAL A 264 -7.02 -7.71 21.94
CA VAL A 264 -5.77 -6.95 21.85
C VAL A 264 -4.61 -7.83 22.31
N LEU A 265 -3.61 -7.97 21.45
CA LEU A 265 -2.41 -8.78 21.69
C LEU A 265 -1.17 -7.89 21.78
N GLN A 266 -0.15 -8.31 22.54
CA GLN A 266 1.19 -7.75 22.40
C GLN A 266 1.81 -8.13 21.05
N THR A 267 2.48 -7.19 20.38
CA THR A 267 3.21 -7.47 19.12
C THR A 267 4.46 -8.33 19.33
N THR A 268 5.00 -8.36 20.55
CA THR A 268 6.25 -9.07 20.89
C THR A 268 6.04 -10.58 21.02
N ASP A 269 5.02 -11.00 21.76
CA ASP A 269 4.78 -12.40 22.11
C ASP A 269 3.35 -12.91 21.81
N TYR A 270 2.46 -12.02 21.39
CA TYR A 270 1.04 -12.28 21.13
C TYR A 270 0.21 -12.67 22.37
N SER A 271 0.67 -12.33 23.57
CA SER A 271 -0.14 -12.45 24.78
C SER A 271 -1.36 -11.53 24.72
N ILE A 272 -2.52 -12.03 25.16
CA ILE A 272 -3.76 -11.24 25.25
C ILE A 272 -3.62 -10.22 26.37
N VAL A 273 -3.78 -8.95 26.03
CA VAL A 273 -3.70 -7.80 26.94
C VAL A 273 -5.09 -7.38 27.40
N LYS A 274 -6.04 -7.33 26.46
CA LYS A 274 -7.39 -6.82 26.72
C LYS A 274 -8.38 -7.37 25.70
N LYS A 275 -9.66 -7.40 26.08
CA LYS A 275 -10.77 -7.69 25.19
C LYS A 275 -11.80 -6.55 25.25
N PHE A 276 -12.42 -6.24 24.13
CA PHE A 276 -13.51 -5.27 24.03
C PHE A 276 -14.70 -5.89 23.31
N PRO A 277 -15.81 -6.15 24.02
CA PRO A 277 -16.98 -6.74 23.38
C PRO A 277 -17.60 -5.72 22.41
N LYS A 278 -18.53 -6.19 21.56
CA LYS A 278 -19.46 -5.40 20.74
C LYS A 278 -18.97 -4.91 19.37
N ALA A 279 -17.70 -5.11 18.99
CA ALA A 279 -17.28 -4.78 17.63
C ALA A 279 -17.59 -5.91 16.64
N THR A 280 -18.11 -5.55 15.48
CA THR A 280 -18.31 -6.46 14.33
C THR A 280 -17.60 -5.95 13.08
N MET A 281 -17.06 -4.73 13.09
CA MET A 281 -16.37 -4.12 11.96
C MET A 281 -15.10 -3.43 12.44
N GLY A 282 -14.03 -3.57 11.68
CA GLY A 282 -12.74 -2.92 11.95
C GLY A 282 -11.75 -3.25 10.81
N PHE A 283 -10.53 -2.75 10.83
CA PHE A 283 -10.07 -1.59 11.59
C PHE A 283 -9.69 -0.47 10.64
N ALA A 284 -9.83 0.77 11.11
CA ALA A 284 -9.21 1.92 10.47
C ALA A 284 -8.24 2.59 11.46
N ARG A 285 -7.17 3.19 10.95
CA ARG A 285 -6.20 3.94 11.76
C ARG A 285 -6.08 5.37 11.29
N THR A 286 -6.41 6.31 12.16
CA THR A 286 -6.29 7.75 11.87
C THR A 286 -4.87 8.26 12.15
N LYS A 287 -4.56 9.48 11.67
CA LYS A 287 -3.22 10.08 11.78
C LYS A 287 -2.71 10.23 13.20
N ASP A 288 -3.61 10.49 14.14
CA ASP A 288 -3.33 10.52 15.58
C ASP A 288 -3.01 9.14 16.18
N GLY A 289 -3.00 8.09 15.36
CA GLY A 289 -2.72 6.71 15.75
C GLY A 289 -3.94 5.97 16.27
N ALA A 290 -5.09 6.63 16.47
CA ALA A 290 -6.27 5.98 17.03
C ALA A 290 -6.77 4.86 16.12
N VAL A 291 -7.17 3.75 16.74
CA VAL A 291 -7.76 2.60 16.08
C VAL A 291 -9.27 2.72 16.15
N TRP A 292 -9.95 2.47 15.04
CA TRP A 292 -11.39 2.57 14.91
C TRP A 292 -12.02 1.23 14.59
N ALA A 293 -13.09 0.94 15.30
CA ALA A 293 -13.96 -0.21 15.10
C ALA A 293 -15.41 0.20 15.31
N ALA A 294 -16.36 -0.61 14.87
CA ALA A 294 -17.77 -0.36 15.09
C ALA A 294 -18.55 -1.67 15.26
N GLY A 295 -19.71 -1.55 15.89
CA GLY A 295 -20.64 -2.65 16.16
C GLY A 295 -21.58 -2.26 17.30
N ASP A 296 -22.66 -3.02 17.49
CA ASP A 296 -23.67 -2.76 18.55
C ASP A 296 -24.16 -1.28 18.59
N SER A 297 -24.39 -0.69 17.41
CA SER A 297 -24.80 0.72 17.25
C SER A 297 -23.81 1.75 17.83
N ALA A 298 -22.53 1.40 17.93
CA ALA A 298 -21.46 2.28 18.39
C ALA A 298 -20.27 2.29 17.42
N LEU A 299 -19.68 3.48 17.25
CA LEU A 299 -18.36 3.69 16.69
C LEU A 299 -17.38 3.87 17.85
N MET A 300 -16.37 3.01 17.91
CA MET A 300 -15.36 2.97 18.95
C MET A 300 -14.07 3.58 18.43
N ARG A 301 -13.57 4.59 19.16
CA ARG A 301 -12.22 5.14 19.01
C ARG A 301 -11.35 4.62 20.14
N ILE A 302 -10.29 3.89 19.80
CA ILE A 302 -9.36 3.31 20.76
C ILE A 302 -8.03 4.05 20.68
N ASP A 303 -7.57 4.58 21.80
CA ASP A 303 -6.21 5.10 21.93
C ASP A 303 -5.24 3.91 22.06
N PRO A 304 -4.30 3.71 21.11
CA PRO A 304 -3.40 2.56 21.15
C PRO A 304 -2.35 2.65 22.27
N ALA A 305 -2.12 3.81 22.88
CA ALA A 305 -1.16 3.94 23.99
C ALA A 305 -1.76 3.53 25.34
N SER A 306 -3.04 3.87 25.57
CA SER A 306 -3.73 3.64 26.85
C SER A 306 -4.78 2.54 26.80
N LEU A 307 -5.18 2.10 25.60
CA LEU A 307 -6.33 1.22 25.35
C LEU A 307 -7.65 1.77 25.92
N ALA A 308 -7.75 3.09 26.04
CA ALA A 308 -8.98 3.79 26.40
C ALA A 308 -9.91 3.86 25.18
N ILE A 309 -11.22 3.68 25.42
CA ILE A 309 -12.26 3.73 24.40
C ILE A 309 -13.11 4.97 24.58
N THR A 310 -13.40 5.65 23.47
CA THR A 310 -14.49 6.62 23.35
C THR A 310 -15.51 6.10 22.36
N GLU A 311 -16.78 6.04 22.76
CA GLU A 311 -17.87 5.56 21.91
C GLU A 311 -18.69 6.74 21.37
N THR A 312 -19.20 6.61 20.15
CA THR A 312 -20.21 7.49 19.57
C THR A 312 -21.34 6.64 19.00
N HIS A 313 -22.59 6.99 19.30
CA HIS A 313 -23.74 6.28 18.75
C HIS A 313 -23.81 6.39 17.23
N VAL A 314 -24.08 5.27 16.57
CA VAL A 314 -24.29 5.14 15.13
C VAL A 314 -25.75 4.72 14.88
N PRO A 315 -26.58 5.53 14.20
CA PRO A 315 -28.02 5.30 14.05
C PRO A 315 -28.38 4.35 12.90
N PHE A 316 -27.44 3.51 12.47
CA PHE A 316 -27.58 2.57 11.35
C PHE A 316 -26.75 1.30 11.60
N LYS A 317 -26.99 0.26 10.79
CA LYS A 317 -26.25 -0.99 10.90
C LYS A 317 -24.92 -0.90 10.14
N VAL A 318 -23.94 -1.64 10.62
CA VAL A 318 -22.62 -1.74 10.03
C VAL A 318 -22.33 -3.19 9.64
N THR A 319 -21.21 -3.44 8.99
CA THR A 319 -20.80 -4.79 8.64
C THR A 319 -20.76 -5.73 9.84
N ASN A 320 -21.32 -6.93 9.64
CA ASN A 320 -21.31 -8.12 10.43
C ASN A 320 -20.73 -9.25 9.57
N PRO A 321 -19.40 -9.44 9.60
CA PRO A 321 -18.68 -10.36 8.72
C PRO A 321 -18.88 -11.82 9.12
N TRP A 322 -19.75 -12.10 10.09
CA TRP A 322 -20.05 -13.45 10.57
C TRP A 322 -21.38 -13.97 10.05
N ALA A 323 -22.15 -13.14 9.34
CA ALA A 323 -23.46 -13.52 8.82
C ALA A 323 -23.33 -14.60 7.72
N LEU A 324 -24.15 -15.65 7.81
CA LEU A 324 -24.34 -16.69 6.78
C LEU A 324 -23.06 -17.32 6.21
N TRP A 325 -22.08 -17.67 7.04
CA TRP A 325 -20.87 -18.37 6.58
C TRP A 325 -20.07 -17.58 5.53
N ALA A 326 -20.27 -16.26 5.47
CA ALA A 326 -19.71 -15.39 4.46
C ALA A 326 -18.85 -14.32 5.12
N TRP A 327 -17.59 -14.67 5.40
CA TRP A 327 -16.64 -13.68 5.87
C TRP A 327 -16.29 -12.65 4.80
N HIS A 328 -16.17 -11.37 5.18
CA HIS A 328 -15.56 -10.32 4.38
C HIS A 328 -15.05 -9.15 5.23
N SER A 329 -14.11 -8.38 4.70
CA SER A 329 -13.55 -7.22 5.42
C SER A 329 -14.58 -6.11 5.63
N GLY A 330 -14.43 -5.35 6.71
CA GLY A 330 -15.35 -4.30 7.15
C GLY A 330 -15.39 -3.05 6.28
N GLY A 331 -16.54 -2.37 6.26
CA GLY A 331 -16.76 -1.10 5.54
C GLY A 331 -16.31 0.18 6.27
N ILE A 332 -15.10 0.19 6.81
CA ILE A 332 -14.52 1.35 7.50
C ILE A 332 -13.12 1.69 6.94
N VAL A 333 -12.82 2.97 6.75
CA VAL A 333 -11.49 3.44 6.33
C VAL A 333 -11.19 4.83 6.88
N ALA A 334 -9.94 5.10 7.21
CA ALA A 334 -9.50 6.41 7.71
C ALA A 334 -9.24 7.40 6.57
N SER A 335 -9.36 8.69 6.87
CA SER A 335 -9.01 9.81 6.00
C SER A 335 -7.49 10.06 5.96
N ILE A 336 -6.97 10.39 4.79
CA ILE A 336 -5.58 10.87 4.62
C ILE A 336 -5.40 12.31 5.12
N SER A 337 -6.45 13.12 5.29
CA SER A 337 -6.27 14.54 5.64
C SER A 337 -6.23 14.78 7.14
N GLY A 338 -6.82 13.92 7.96
CA GLY A 338 -7.01 14.20 9.38
C GLY A 338 -7.36 12.96 10.20
N ASN A 339 -8.24 13.17 11.18
CA ASN A 339 -8.68 12.14 12.12
C ASN A 339 -10.09 11.63 11.81
N GLU A 340 -10.57 11.84 10.57
CA GLU A 340 -11.87 11.35 10.14
C GLU A 340 -11.84 9.88 9.74
N VAL A 341 -13.00 9.22 9.87
CA VAL A 341 -13.26 7.90 9.29
C VAL A 341 -14.47 7.95 8.37
N TYR A 342 -14.44 7.14 7.32
CA TYR A 342 -15.57 6.86 6.44
C TYR A 342 -16.16 5.51 6.82
N ILE A 343 -17.48 5.45 6.94
CA ILE A 343 -18.21 4.28 7.43
C ILE A 343 -19.37 4.00 6.47
N ALA A 344 -19.38 2.80 5.88
CA ALA A 344 -20.48 2.34 5.05
C ALA A 344 -21.64 1.81 5.91
N GLU A 345 -22.84 2.28 5.63
CA GLU A 345 -24.08 1.73 6.15
C GLU A 345 -24.33 0.33 5.57
N ARG A 346 -24.82 -0.56 6.42
CA ARG A 346 -25.44 -1.83 6.07
C ARG A 346 -26.89 -1.85 6.55
N LYS A 347 -27.63 -2.86 6.10
CA LYS A 347 -28.99 -3.12 6.55
C LYS A 347 -29.05 -4.52 7.14
N GLU A 348 -30.00 -4.73 8.04
CA GLU A 348 -30.27 -6.02 8.64
C GLU A 348 -31.77 -6.29 8.59
N GLY A 349 -32.15 -7.56 8.43
CA GLY A 349 -33.53 -8.01 8.46
C GLY A 349 -33.64 -9.48 8.83
N PRO A 350 -34.85 -9.98 9.15
CA PRO A 350 -35.04 -11.41 9.41
C PRO A 350 -34.71 -12.26 8.18
N GLY A 351 -34.09 -13.42 8.38
CA GLY A 351 -33.92 -14.43 7.34
C GLY A 351 -33.31 -15.74 7.85
N ILE A 352 -32.69 -16.50 6.95
CA ILE A 352 -32.19 -17.85 7.26
C ILE A 352 -31.14 -17.79 8.37
N GLY A 353 -31.34 -18.56 9.44
CA GLY A 353 -30.42 -18.56 10.58
C GLY A 353 -30.52 -17.35 11.52
N GLY A 354 -31.51 -16.48 11.35
CA GLY A 354 -31.78 -15.37 12.27
C GLY A 354 -31.81 -14.01 11.57
N THR A 355 -30.80 -13.17 11.81
CA THR A 355 -30.67 -11.85 11.19
C THR A 355 -29.73 -11.94 9.99
N LEU A 356 -30.21 -11.50 8.83
CA LEU A 356 -29.42 -11.36 7.62
C LEU A 356 -28.96 -9.94 7.43
N GLU A 357 -27.66 -9.77 7.22
CA GLU A 357 -27.13 -8.54 6.66
C GLU A 357 -27.38 -8.51 5.15
N TYR A 358 -27.72 -7.32 4.63
CA TYR A 358 -27.73 -7.03 3.21
C TYR A 358 -27.26 -5.60 2.94
N SER A 359 -27.07 -5.28 1.67
CA SER A 359 -26.29 -4.12 1.26
C SER A 359 -26.99 -2.78 1.52
N GLY A 360 -26.22 -1.82 2.03
CA GLY A 360 -26.61 -0.41 2.15
C GLY A 360 -26.25 0.43 0.93
N THR A 361 -26.51 1.74 1.03
CA THR A 361 -26.28 2.70 -0.07
C THR A 361 -25.65 4.02 0.37
N ARG A 362 -25.30 4.16 1.66
CA ARG A 362 -24.82 5.41 2.25
C ARG A 362 -23.47 5.23 2.92
N ILE A 363 -22.58 6.21 2.73
CA ILE A 363 -21.32 6.34 3.47
C ILE A 363 -21.39 7.62 4.29
N TYR A 364 -21.00 7.54 5.56
CA TYR A 364 -20.90 8.66 6.48
C TYR A 364 -19.43 8.99 6.71
N LYS A 365 -19.12 10.28 6.87
CA LYS A 365 -17.78 10.79 7.23
C LYS A 365 -17.84 11.36 8.63
N TYR A 366 -17.14 10.75 9.57
CA TYR A 366 -17.17 11.13 10.98
C TYR A 366 -15.82 11.72 11.40
N LEU A 367 -15.85 12.91 12.00
CA LEU A 367 -14.74 13.51 12.73
C LEU A 367 -15.01 13.35 14.24
N PRO A 368 -14.03 12.95 15.07
CA PRO A 368 -14.19 12.78 16.51
C PRO A 368 -14.86 13.98 17.18
N GLY A 369 -15.90 13.72 17.97
CA GLY A 369 -16.68 14.74 18.67
C GLY A 369 -17.80 15.37 17.85
N ASN A 370 -17.91 15.08 16.55
CA ASN A 370 -18.99 15.59 15.70
C ASN A 370 -20.11 14.54 15.52
N SER A 371 -20.93 14.33 16.56
CA SER A 371 -22.07 13.40 16.48
C SER A 371 -23.12 13.77 15.43
N SER A 372 -23.19 15.04 15.01
CA SER A 372 -24.10 15.49 13.95
C SER A 372 -23.76 14.92 12.57
N ALA A 373 -22.56 14.34 12.40
CA ALA A 373 -22.10 13.73 11.16
C ALA A 373 -22.97 12.56 10.68
N PHE A 374 -23.82 11.98 11.54
CA PHE A 374 -24.75 10.91 11.18
C PHE A 374 -26.15 11.38 10.82
N ALA A 375 -26.44 12.69 10.86
CA ALA A 375 -27.74 13.24 10.48
C ALA A 375 -28.00 13.19 8.97
N ALA A 376 -26.94 13.19 8.16
CA ALA A 376 -27.01 13.06 6.71
C ALA A 376 -25.80 12.28 6.18
N PRO A 377 -25.96 11.47 5.12
CA PRO A 377 -24.84 10.76 4.52
C PRO A 377 -23.86 11.73 3.85
N PHE A 378 -22.57 11.39 3.88
CA PHE A 378 -21.55 12.10 3.12
C PHE A 378 -21.61 11.72 1.64
N ILE A 379 -21.87 10.45 1.34
CA ILE A 379 -22.09 9.92 -0.01
C ILE A 379 -23.35 9.06 0.02
N THR A 380 -24.21 9.26 -0.98
CA THR A 380 -25.24 8.30 -1.39
C THR A 380 -24.85 7.76 -2.77
N ILE A 381 -24.77 6.45 -2.92
CA ILE A 381 -24.47 5.84 -4.23
C ILE A 381 -25.66 5.97 -5.19
N PRO A 382 -25.46 5.88 -6.52
CA PRO A 382 -26.55 6.06 -7.47
C PRO A 382 -27.65 5.00 -7.31
N ASP A 383 -28.88 5.37 -7.66
CA ASP A 383 -30.05 4.49 -7.54
C ASP A 383 -29.88 3.16 -8.28
N GLY A 384 -30.43 2.10 -7.70
CA GLY A 384 -30.32 0.73 -8.22
C GLY A 384 -28.93 0.10 -8.04
N GLN A 385 -28.03 0.73 -7.27
CA GLN A 385 -26.75 0.16 -6.88
C GLN A 385 -26.70 -0.05 -5.37
N TYR A 386 -25.96 -1.07 -4.95
CA TYR A 386 -25.83 -1.49 -3.57
C TYR A 386 -24.38 -1.86 -3.27
N PHE A 387 -23.90 -1.58 -2.06
CA PHE A 387 -22.53 -1.92 -1.68
C PHE A 387 -22.25 -3.42 -1.82
N TYR A 388 -20.98 -3.78 -2.03
CA TYR A 388 -20.53 -5.16 -1.96
C TYR A 388 -19.17 -5.25 -1.26
N GLY A 389 -18.88 -6.41 -0.66
CA GLY A 389 -17.62 -6.68 0.05
C GLY A 389 -17.29 -5.64 1.11
N SER A 390 -16.07 -5.12 1.08
CA SER A 390 -15.61 -4.05 1.97
C SER A 390 -16.28 -2.69 1.74
N ALA A 391 -17.14 -2.54 0.72
CA ALA A 391 -17.87 -1.34 0.33
C ALA A 391 -17.00 -0.14 -0.06
N VAL A 392 -16.10 0.34 0.82
CA VAL A 392 -15.31 1.55 0.64
C VAL A 392 -13.87 1.37 1.13
N ARG A 393 -12.90 1.84 0.33
CA ARG A 393 -11.51 2.05 0.74
C ARG A 393 -10.97 3.37 0.19
N LEU A 394 -9.92 3.89 0.80
CA LEU A 394 -9.26 5.14 0.39
C LEU A 394 -8.05 4.82 -0.48
N ASN A 395 -8.05 5.40 -1.67
CA ASN A 395 -6.88 5.52 -2.52
C ASN A 395 -6.12 6.80 -2.15
N GLU A 396 -5.08 6.65 -1.34
CA GLU A 396 -4.27 7.79 -0.87
C GLU A 396 -3.59 8.55 -1.99
N ARG A 397 -3.13 7.85 -3.04
CA ARG A 397 -2.38 8.45 -4.15
C ARG A 397 -3.24 9.41 -4.98
N THR A 398 -4.50 9.06 -5.20
CA THR A 398 -5.44 9.90 -5.96
C THR A 398 -6.38 10.71 -5.07
N LYS A 399 -6.35 10.49 -3.74
CA LYS A 399 -7.23 11.10 -2.74
C LYS A 399 -8.71 10.82 -3.00
N GLU A 400 -9.00 9.59 -3.42
CA GLU A 400 -10.34 9.15 -3.80
C GLU A 400 -10.82 7.99 -2.92
N LEU A 401 -12.09 7.99 -2.58
CA LEU A 401 -12.75 6.79 -2.09
C LEU A 401 -13.12 5.91 -3.28
N VAL A 402 -12.66 4.66 -3.24
CA VAL A 402 -13.07 3.61 -4.18
C VAL A 402 -14.20 2.85 -3.51
N VAL A 403 -15.38 2.91 -4.14
CA VAL A 403 -16.63 2.30 -3.63
C VAL A 403 -17.05 1.17 -4.57
N LEU A 404 -17.30 0.00 -3.98
CA LEU A 404 -17.64 -1.23 -4.69
C LEU A 404 -19.14 -1.48 -4.64
N THR A 405 -19.77 -1.65 -5.80
CA THR A 405 -21.23 -1.84 -5.89
C THR A 405 -21.65 -2.87 -6.91
N LEU A 406 -22.79 -3.50 -6.66
CA LEU A 406 -23.54 -4.33 -7.60
C LEU A 406 -24.94 -3.73 -7.83
N THR A 407 -25.68 -4.23 -8.82
CA THR A 407 -27.09 -3.84 -9.06
C THR A 407 -28.11 -4.78 -8.41
N ASP A 408 -27.69 -5.51 -7.38
CA ASP A 408 -28.56 -6.38 -6.58
C ASP A 408 -28.18 -6.22 -5.10
N GLU A 409 -29.19 -6.03 -4.26
CA GLU A 409 -29.00 -5.73 -2.83
C GLU A 409 -28.56 -6.96 -2.01
N TRP A 410 -28.72 -8.16 -2.59
CA TRP A 410 -28.36 -9.45 -2.01
C TRP A 410 -27.04 -10.00 -2.56
N GLY A 411 -26.39 -9.25 -3.47
CA GLY A 411 -25.07 -9.60 -3.97
C GLY A 411 -25.03 -10.65 -5.07
N SER A 412 -26.10 -10.85 -5.84
CA SER A 412 -26.22 -11.89 -6.88
C SER A 412 -26.14 -11.36 -8.33
N SER A 413 -25.95 -10.05 -8.54
CA SER A 413 -25.86 -9.44 -9.88
C SER A 413 -24.48 -9.59 -10.50
N ASN A 414 -24.44 -9.73 -11.83
CA ASN A 414 -23.22 -9.66 -12.64
C ASN A 414 -22.87 -8.24 -13.11
N ASP A 415 -23.61 -7.20 -12.71
CA ASP A 415 -23.30 -5.81 -13.05
C ASP A 415 -22.45 -5.18 -11.94
N ASN A 416 -21.13 -5.38 -12.05
CA ASN A 416 -20.17 -4.82 -11.09
C ASN A 416 -19.76 -3.40 -11.47
N ARG A 417 -19.57 -2.57 -10.44
CA ARG A 417 -19.09 -1.20 -10.62
C ARG A 417 -18.10 -0.79 -9.54
N TRP A 418 -17.13 0.02 -9.98
CA TRP A 418 -16.25 0.80 -9.11
C TRP A 418 -16.60 2.27 -9.27
N LEU A 419 -16.96 2.91 -8.16
CA LEU A 419 -17.27 4.32 -8.10
C LEU A 419 -16.11 5.05 -7.42
N PHE A 420 -15.65 6.13 -8.03
CA PHE A 420 -14.54 6.93 -7.56
C PHE A 420 -15.07 8.27 -7.07
N TYR A 421 -15.01 8.50 -5.76
CA TYR A 421 -15.45 9.74 -5.15
C TYR A 421 -14.26 10.55 -4.66
N ASP A 422 -14.29 11.86 -4.85
CA ASP A 422 -13.35 12.76 -4.18
C ASP A 422 -13.50 12.63 -2.66
N ALA A 423 -12.43 12.26 -1.95
CA ALA A 423 -12.52 11.94 -0.52
C ALA A 423 -12.83 13.19 0.33
N ALA A 424 -12.50 14.39 -0.16
CA ALA A 424 -12.72 15.63 0.59
C ALA A 424 -14.18 16.10 0.50
N SER A 425 -14.73 16.13 -0.72
CA SER A 425 -16.04 16.71 -1.04
C SER A 425 -17.17 15.69 -1.17
N GLY A 426 -16.87 14.40 -1.40
CA GLY A 426 -17.88 13.37 -1.65
C GLY A 426 -18.45 13.42 -3.07
N ALA A 427 -17.84 14.19 -3.97
CA ALA A 427 -18.28 14.29 -5.36
C ALA A 427 -17.90 13.02 -6.15
N LEU A 428 -18.85 12.43 -6.87
CA LEU A 428 -18.59 11.32 -7.79
C LEU A 428 -17.79 11.82 -8.99
N LYS A 429 -16.60 11.26 -9.21
CA LYS A 429 -15.71 11.60 -10.32
C LYS A 429 -15.85 10.63 -11.49
N GLN A 430 -16.00 9.33 -11.20
CA GLN A 430 -16.07 8.29 -12.21
C GLN A 430 -16.91 7.10 -11.73
N SER A 431 -17.65 6.50 -12.66
CA SER A 431 -18.30 5.20 -12.49
C SER A 431 -17.77 4.26 -13.55
N LEU A 432 -17.00 3.25 -13.15
CA LEU A 432 -16.51 2.21 -14.05
C LEU A 432 -17.41 0.98 -13.93
N ARG A 433 -17.99 0.55 -15.05
CA ARG A 433 -18.83 -0.65 -15.12
C ARG A 433 -18.07 -1.79 -15.80
N TYR A 434 -18.13 -2.99 -15.22
CA TYR A 434 -17.56 -4.19 -15.80
C TYR A 434 -18.45 -5.42 -15.51
N PRO A 435 -19.21 -5.92 -16.52
CA PRO A 435 -20.13 -7.01 -16.30
C PRO A 435 -19.41 -8.37 -16.22
N GLY A 436 -19.94 -9.26 -15.38
CA GLY A 436 -19.49 -10.64 -15.18
C GLY A 436 -19.71 -11.10 -13.73
N TYR A 437 -19.73 -12.41 -13.50
CA TYR A 437 -19.86 -12.96 -12.15
C TYR A 437 -18.49 -12.97 -11.46
N TYR A 438 -18.05 -11.78 -11.03
CA TYR A 438 -16.71 -11.54 -10.44
C TYR A 438 -16.76 -11.16 -8.97
N PHE A 439 -17.71 -10.33 -8.57
CA PHE A 439 -17.98 -9.96 -7.18
C PHE A 439 -16.79 -9.30 -6.46
N PRO A 440 -16.62 -7.96 -6.57
CA PRO A 440 -15.46 -7.27 -6.03
C PRO A 440 -15.52 -7.11 -4.53
N THR A 441 -14.61 -7.75 -3.80
CA THR A 441 -14.63 -7.71 -2.34
C THR A 441 -13.78 -6.60 -1.74
N LEU A 442 -12.55 -6.38 -2.23
CA LEU A 442 -11.58 -5.55 -1.51
C LEU A 442 -10.63 -4.80 -2.45
N PRO A 443 -10.63 -3.46 -2.47
CA PRO A 443 -9.56 -2.67 -3.08
C PRO A 443 -8.28 -2.74 -2.23
N VAL A 444 -7.14 -2.95 -2.89
CA VAL A 444 -5.81 -3.10 -2.27
C VAL A 444 -4.84 -2.13 -2.95
N PHE A 445 -4.25 -1.25 -2.15
CA PHE A 445 -3.39 -0.16 -2.64
C PHE A 445 -1.92 -0.43 -2.37
N TYR A 446 -1.08 0.05 -3.29
CA TYR A 446 0.37 0.11 -3.10
C TYR A 446 0.69 1.26 -2.14
N GLN A 447 1.48 0.94 -1.10
CA GLN A 447 2.06 1.93 -0.19
C GLN A 447 3.10 2.82 -0.88
#